data_AF-A0A9X7T289-F1
#
_entry.id   AF-A0A9X7T289-F1
#
_cell.length_a   1.000
_cell.length_b   1.000
_cell.length_c   1.000
_cell.angle_alpha   90.00
_cell.angle_beta   90.00
_cell.angle_gamma   90.00
#
_symmetry.space_group_name_H-M   'P 1'
#
loop_
_entity.id
_entity.type
_entity.pdbx_description
1 polymer ?
#
loop_
_entity_poly.entity_id
_entity_poly.type
_entity_poly.pdbx_seq_one_letter_code
_entity_poly.pdbx_strand_id
1 'polypeptide(L)'
;MWLILCLTLFFSAGSANGGEQVELFDSDKQQVVATFANSDVFQKEAQQLLRTVSGRVLELNPSLDHVMIVKIPLAPPQRLQHAPSGIDTEIAEMFVIMPKKEGRRPWLILHTKEYETVVVEFSGAVDQLRASVRLR
;
A
#
# COMPACT_ATOMS: atom_id res chain seq x y z
N MET A 1 -5.01 -7.10 51.81
CA MET A 1 -3.91 -7.73 51.04
C MET A 1 -4.35 -8.11 49.61
N TRP A 2 -5.18 -7.29 48.96
CA TRP A 2 -5.68 -7.51 47.59
C TRP A 2 -5.38 -6.35 46.62
N LEU A 3 -4.87 -5.21 47.12
CA LEU A 3 -4.50 -4.07 46.26
C LEU A 3 -3.28 -4.35 45.36
N ILE A 4 -2.43 -5.31 45.71
CA ILE A 4 -1.20 -5.62 44.96
C ILE A 4 -1.51 -6.48 43.71
N LEU A 5 -2.63 -7.21 43.70
CA LEU A 5 -3.00 -8.09 42.59
C LEU A 5 -3.52 -7.32 41.37
N CYS A 6 -4.06 -6.10 41.56
CA CYS A 6 -4.54 -5.26 40.45
C CYS A 6 -3.40 -4.50 39.75
N LEU A 7 -2.25 -4.33 40.41
CA LEU A 7 -1.14 -3.52 39.88
C LEU A 7 -0.27 -4.28 38.86
N THR A 8 -0.34 -5.61 38.84
CA THR A 8 0.46 -6.44 37.92
C THR A 8 -0.19 -6.63 36.55
N LEU A 9 -1.46 -6.25 36.37
CA LEU A 9 -2.17 -6.37 35.09
C LEU A 9 -1.84 -5.28 34.06
N PHE A 10 -1.09 -4.23 34.44
CA PHE A 10 -0.70 -3.15 33.52
C PHE A 10 0.62 -3.38 32.78
N PHE A 11 1.37 -4.45 33.07
CA PHE A 11 2.71 -4.66 32.50
C PHE A 11 2.77 -5.70 31.36
N SER A 12 1.64 -6.03 30.76
CA SER A 12 1.61 -6.74 29.47
C SER A 12 1.27 -5.79 28.32
N ALA A 13 1.95 -4.64 28.27
CA ALA A 13 2.18 -3.96 27.01
C ALA A 13 3.17 -4.83 26.21
N GLY A 14 2.67 -5.92 25.64
CA GLY A 14 3.38 -6.59 24.57
C GLY A 14 3.68 -5.52 23.52
N SER A 15 4.95 -5.39 23.16
CA SER A 15 5.39 -4.51 22.09
C SER A 15 4.78 -5.01 20.78
N ALA A 16 3.53 -4.65 20.52
CA ALA A 16 3.04 -4.56 19.17
C ALA A 16 3.95 -3.54 18.50
N ASN A 17 4.78 -4.00 17.57
CA ASN A 17 5.40 -3.15 16.56
C ASN A 17 4.23 -2.48 15.82
N GLY A 18 3.72 -1.38 16.38
CA GLY A 18 2.47 -0.72 16.02
C GLY A 18 2.58 0.12 14.75
N GLY A 19 3.29 -0.41 13.76
CA GLY A 19 3.27 0.13 12.40
C GLY A 19 1.94 -0.20 11.75
N GLU A 20 1.45 0.71 10.93
CA GLU A 20 0.26 0.49 10.12
C GLU A 20 0.43 -0.75 9.23
N GLN A 21 -0.61 -1.58 9.17
CA GLN A 21 -0.57 -2.88 8.48
C GLN A 21 -0.72 -2.69 6.95
N VAL A 22 -0.24 -3.68 6.20
CA VAL A 22 -0.58 -3.80 4.78
C VAL A 22 -1.96 -4.42 4.67
N GLU A 23 -2.84 -3.84 3.87
CA GLU A 23 -4.23 -4.28 3.72
C GLU A 23 -4.50 -4.71 2.28
N LEU A 24 -5.19 -5.84 2.13
CA LEU A 24 -5.73 -6.28 0.85
C LEU A 24 -7.24 -6.01 0.86
N PHE A 25 -7.67 -5.07 0.03
CA PHE A 25 -9.07 -4.72 -0.17
C PHE A 25 -9.61 -5.36 -1.45
N ASP A 26 -10.83 -5.87 -1.37
CA ASP A 26 -11.57 -6.46 -2.48
C ASP A 26 -12.77 -5.57 -2.81
N SER A 27 -12.77 -4.94 -4.00
CA SER A 27 -13.85 -4.04 -4.43
C SER A 27 -15.20 -4.73 -4.64
N ASP A 28 -15.23 -6.02 -4.99
CA ASP A 28 -16.49 -6.76 -5.17
C ASP A 28 -17.17 -7.04 -3.82
N LYS A 29 -16.36 -7.19 -2.77
CA LYS A 29 -16.84 -7.42 -1.39
C LYS A 29 -16.92 -6.14 -0.57
N GLN A 30 -16.39 -5.04 -1.09
CA GLN A 30 -16.32 -3.72 -0.46
C GLN A 30 -15.69 -3.75 0.94
N GLN A 31 -14.68 -4.59 1.15
CA GLN A 31 -14.03 -4.73 2.46
C GLN A 31 -12.57 -5.16 2.35
N VAL A 32 -11.81 -4.92 3.42
CA VAL A 32 -10.50 -5.53 3.63
C VAL A 32 -10.70 -7.04 3.85
N VAL A 33 -10.08 -7.85 2.99
CA VAL A 33 -10.18 -9.32 3.03
C VAL A 33 -8.99 -10.00 3.68
N ALA A 34 -7.87 -9.29 3.83
CA ALA A 34 -6.70 -9.76 4.56
C ALA A 34 -5.84 -8.58 5.01
N THR A 35 -5.10 -8.77 6.11
CA THR A 35 -4.06 -7.85 6.55
C THR A 35 -2.75 -8.59 6.77
N PHE A 36 -1.64 -7.87 6.61
CA PHE A 36 -0.29 -8.39 6.70
C PHE A 36 0.59 -7.44 7.50
N ALA A 37 1.59 -8.00 8.19
CA ALA A 37 2.62 -7.17 8.81
C ALA A 37 3.36 -6.36 7.73
N ASN A 38 3.56 -5.08 7.99
CA ASN A 38 4.30 -4.19 7.10
C ASN A 38 5.80 -4.51 7.18
N SER A 39 6.20 -5.49 6.40
CA SER A 39 7.55 -6.07 6.38
C SER A 39 8.45 -5.43 5.33
N ASP A 40 9.76 -5.68 5.45
CA ASP A 40 10.75 -5.26 4.45
C ASP A 40 10.44 -5.75 3.03
N VAL A 41 9.71 -6.87 2.89
CA VAL A 41 9.28 -7.38 1.58
C VAL A 41 8.36 -6.36 0.91
N PHE A 42 7.33 -5.89 1.61
CA PHE A 42 6.40 -4.88 1.07
C PHE A 42 7.09 -3.54 0.84
N GLN A 43 8.01 -3.13 1.72
CA GLN A 43 8.76 -1.88 1.53
C GLN A 43 9.64 -1.93 0.28
N LYS A 44 10.29 -3.08 0.00
CA LYS A 44 11.11 -3.29 -1.19
C LYS A 44 10.26 -3.37 -2.46
N GLU A 45 9.15 -4.09 -2.42
CA GLU A 45 8.22 -4.17 -3.55
C GLU A 45 7.67 -2.79 -3.91
N ALA A 46 7.20 -2.01 -2.91
CA ALA A 46 6.77 -0.63 -3.12
C ALA A 46 7.88 0.23 -3.74
N GLN A 47 9.12 0.14 -3.24
CA GLN A 47 10.25 0.88 -3.80
C GLN A 47 10.52 0.50 -5.27
N GLN A 48 10.43 -0.78 -5.61
CA GLN A 48 10.61 -1.26 -6.98
C GLN A 48 9.52 -0.72 -7.90
N LEU A 49 8.26 -0.72 -7.45
CA LEU A 49 7.14 -0.18 -8.22
C LEU A 49 7.32 1.33 -8.47
N LEU A 50 7.68 2.11 -7.45
CA LEU A 50 7.96 3.55 -7.60
C LEU A 50 9.05 3.84 -8.63
N ARG A 51 10.11 3.02 -8.71
CA ARG A 51 11.19 3.17 -9.69
C ARG A 51 10.75 2.91 -11.13
N THR A 52 9.60 2.26 -11.33
CA THR A 52 9.06 1.93 -12.65
C THR A 52 7.90 2.82 -13.06
N VAL A 53 7.61 3.88 -12.30
CA VAL A 53 6.60 4.88 -12.66
C VAL A 53 6.93 5.47 -14.02
N SER A 54 5.98 5.36 -14.95
CA SER A 54 6.12 5.81 -16.35
C SER A 54 5.39 7.12 -16.63
N GLY A 55 4.51 7.55 -15.72
CA GLY A 55 3.85 8.85 -15.77
C GLY A 55 2.52 8.87 -15.05
N ARG A 56 1.77 9.97 -15.21
CA ARG A 56 0.42 10.10 -14.65
C ARG A 56 -0.57 9.25 -15.46
N VAL A 57 -1.56 8.68 -14.76
CA VAL A 57 -2.73 8.11 -15.46
C VAL A 57 -3.42 9.24 -16.23
N LEU A 58 -3.66 9.02 -17.52
CA LEU A 58 -4.29 10.01 -18.41
C LEU A 58 -5.82 9.95 -18.36
N GLU A 59 -6.37 8.84 -17.89
CA GLU A 59 -7.80 8.67 -17.72
C GLU A 59 -8.30 9.52 -16.55
N LEU A 60 -9.36 10.29 -16.78
CA LEU A 60 -9.91 11.20 -15.77
C LEU A 60 -10.43 10.48 -14.52
N ASN A 61 -11.01 9.29 -14.70
CA ASN A 61 -11.56 8.51 -13.60
C ASN A 61 -11.40 7.00 -13.88
N PRO A 62 -10.23 6.41 -13.59
CA PRO A 62 -10.02 4.99 -13.78
C PRO A 62 -10.95 4.19 -12.85
N SER A 63 -11.74 3.27 -13.42
CA SER A 63 -12.70 2.48 -12.63
C SER A 63 -11.99 1.64 -11.55
N LEU A 64 -12.56 1.67 -10.35
CA LEU A 64 -12.17 0.82 -9.21
C LEU A 64 -13.14 -0.37 -9.03
N ASP A 65 -13.92 -0.69 -10.07
CA ASP A 65 -14.79 -1.86 -10.06
C ASP A 65 -13.99 -3.11 -10.41
N HIS A 66 -14.26 -4.22 -9.74
CA HIS A 66 -13.61 -5.50 -10.00
C HIS A 66 -12.07 -5.45 -9.94
N VAL A 67 -11.54 -4.76 -8.92
CA VAL A 67 -10.11 -4.68 -8.59
C VAL A 67 -9.81 -5.29 -7.22
N MET A 68 -8.58 -5.76 -7.05
CA MET A 68 -7.92 -5.93 -5.76
C MET A 68 -7.04 -4.71 -5.50
N ILE A 69 -7.04 -4.19 -4.28
CA ILE A 69 -6.21 -3.05 -3.88
C ILE A 69 -5.30 -3.50 -2.76
N VAL A 70 -3.98 -3.32 -2.92
CA VAL A 70 -3.04 -3.51 -1.81
C VAL A 70 -2.63 -2.13 -1.30
N LYS A 71 -3.04 -1.81 -0.07
CA LYS A 71 -2.57 -0.62 0.66
C LYS A 71 -1.26 -0.96 1.37
N ILE A 72 -0.20 -0.25 1.05
CA ILE A 72 1.12 -0.36 1.66
C ILE A 72 1.48 0.98 2.31
N PRO A 73 1.47 1.07 3.65
CA PRO A 73 2.05 2.21 4.35
C PRO A 73 3.57 2.23 4.17
N LEU A 74 4.14 3.36 3.77
CA LEU A 74 5.59 3.51 3.55
C LEU A 74 6.24 4.13 4.79
N ALA A 75 7.03 3.33 5.49
CA ALA A 75 7.67 3.71 6.75
C ALA A 75 9.16 3.34 6.72
N PRO A 76 10.07 4.32 6.46
CA PRO A 76 9.80 5.74 6.23
C PRO A 76 9.14 6.02 4.86
N PRO A 77 8.60 7.25 4.65
CA PRO A 77 8.18 7.70 3.33
C PRO A 77 9.29 7.51 2.29
N GLN A 78 8.88 7.23 1.04
CA GLN A 78 9.80 6.97 -0.06
C GLN A 78 9.66 8.03 -1.14
N ARG A 79 10.78 8.61 -1.57
CA ARG A 79 10.80 9.61 -2.63
C ARG A 79 10.42 9.02 -3.99
N LEU A 80 9.49 9.68 -4.68
CA LEU A 80 9.19 9.47 -6.09
C LEU A 80 9.64 10.70 -6.89
N GLN A 81 10.56 10.48 -7.83
CA GLN A 81 10.99 11.50 -8.78
C GLN A 81 10.74 11.02 -10.22
N HIS A 82 9.87 11.71 -10.94
CA HIS A 82 9.58 11.46 -12.35
C HIS A 82 9.43 12.81 -13.09
N ALA A 83 10.56 13.31 -13.60
CA ALA A 83 10.66 14.62 -14.25
C ALA A 83 9.68 14.81 -15.44
N PRO A 84 9.47 13.82 -16.34
CA PRO A 84 8.54 14.00 -17.47
C PRO A 84 7.09 14.27 -17.05
N SER A 85 6.69 13.90 -15.83
CA SER A 85 5.34 14.14 -15.31
C SER A 85 5.29 15.21 -14.23
N GLY A 86 6.40 15.91 -14.00
CA GLY A 86 6.53 16.95 -12.98
C GLY A 86 6.28 16.43 -11.56
N ILE A 87 6.72 15.21 -11.26
CA ILE A 87 6.56 14.60 -9.93
C ILE A 87 7.91 14.60 -9.22
N ASP A 88 7.98 15.23 -8.05
CA ASP A 88 9.09 15.14 -7.10
C ASP A 88 8.52 15.32 -5.69
N THR A 89 8.23 14.21 -5.01
CA THR A 89 7.52 14.22 -3.72
C THR A 89 7.84 12.97 -2.89
N GLU A 90 7.54 13.01 -1.59
CA GLU A 90 7.68 11.89 -0.65
C GLU A 90 6.35 11.16 -0.53
N ILE A 91 6.33 9.86 -0.83
CA ILE A 91 5.14 9.02 -0.76
C ILE A 91 5.04 8.37 0.61
N ALA A 92 3.90 8.55 1.28
CA ALA A 92 3.62 7.99 2.60
C ALA A 92 2.72 6.74 2.52
N GLU A 93 1.83 6.66 1.54
CA GLU A 93 0.99 5.48 1.31
C GLU A 93 0.93 5.14 -0.17
N MET A 94 1.00 3.84 -0.48
CA MET A 94 0.85 3.32 -1.82
C MET A 94 -0.38 2.40 -1.89
N PHE A 95 -1.24 2.65 -2.87
CA PHE A 95 -2.36 1.78 -3.21
C PHE A 95 -2.11 1.17 -4.59
N VAL A 96 -1.76 -0.11 -4.60
CA VAL A 96 -1.53 -0.85 -5.85
C VAL A 96 -2.87 -1.39 -6.33
N ILE A 97 -3.37 -0.82 -7.43
CA ILE A 97 -4.66 -1.19 -7.99
C ILE A 97 -4.46 -2.29 -9.04
N MET A 98 -5.02 -3.47 -8.77
CA MET A 98 -4.87 -4.66 -9.60
C MET A 98 -6.23 -5.13 -10.12
N PRO A 99 -6.57 -4.87 -11.40
CA PRO A 99 -7.76 -5.42 -12.03
C PRO A 99 -7.83 -6.95 -11.91
N LYS A 100 -9.03 -7.47 -11.63
CA LYS A 100 -9.33 -8.90 -11.63
C LYS A 100 -9.59 -9.44 -13.04
N LYS A 101 -10.08 -8.57 -13.93
CA LYS A 101 -10.35 -8.87 -15.34
C LYS A 101 -9.18 -8.39 -16.19
N GLU A 102 -8.88 -9.14 -17.24
CA GLU A 102 -7.86 -8.77 -18.22
C GLU A 102 -8.25 -7.50 -19.00
N GLY A 103 -7.26 -6.83 -19.59
CA GLY A 103 -7.41 -5.61 -20.39
C GLY A 103 -6.91 -4.35 -19.69
N ARG A 104 -6.97 -4.35 -18.34
CA ARG A 104 -6.39 -3.39 -17.39
C ARG A 104 -4.94 -3.66 -16.96
N ARG A 105 -3.92 -2.85 -17.31
CA ARG A 105 -2.66 -2.90 -16.54
C ARG A 105 -2.85 -2.32 -15.13
N PRO A 106 -2.16 -2.85 -14.09
CA PRO A 106 -2.16 -2.23 -12.76
C PRO A 106 -1.69 -0.77 -12.79
N TRP A 107 -2.18 0.03 -11.84
CA TRP A 107 -1.77 1.41 -11.63
C TRP A 107 -1.66 1.72 -10.13
N LEU A 108 -1.13 2.89 -9.79
CA LEU A 108 -0.96 3.33 -8.41
C LEU A 108 -1.83 4.54 -8.13
N ILE A 109 -2.44 4.53 -6.95
CA ILE A 109 -2.85 5.75 -6.26
C ILE A 109 -1.84 5.94 -5.13
N LEU A 110 -1.23 7.11 -5.04
CA LEU A 110 -0.20 7.43 -4.07
C LEU A 110 -0.67 8.59 -3.21
N HIS A 111 -0.52 8.47 -1.90
CA HIS A 111 -0.65 9.62 -1.00
C HIS A 111 0.73 10.12 -0.60
N THR A 112 0.93 11.42 -0.75
CA THR A 112 2.16 12.07 -0.32
C THR A 112 2.16 12.28 1.18
N LYS A 113 3.33 12.60 1.75
CA LYS A 113 3.47 13.00 3.15
C LYS A 113 2.66 14.25 3.49
N GLU A 114 2.37 15.09 2.48
CA GLU A 114 1.55 16.29 2.57
C GLU A 114 0.05 16.03 2.34
N TYR A 115 -0.38 14.76 2.29
CA TYR A 115 -1.77 14.33 2.06
C TYR A 115 -2.31 14.68 0.67
N GLU A 116 -1.44 14.87 -0.32
CA GLU A 116 -1.84 15.03 -1.72
C GLU A 116 -1.99 13.66 -2.39
N THR A 117 -2.87 13.57 -3.38
CA THR A 117 -3.06 12.34 -4.18
C THR A 117 -2.37 12.45 -5.54
N VAL A 118 -1.58 11.45 -5.88
CA VAL A 118 -0.94 11.30 -7.20
C VAL A 118 -1.37 9.96 -7.80
N VAL A 119 -1.94 9.98 -9.00
CA VAL A 119 -2.34 8.76 -9.72
C VAL A 119 -1.37 8.52 -10.87
N VAL A 120 -0.70 7.37 -10.88
CA VAL A 120 0.39 7.08 -11.82
C VAL A 120 0.29 5.68 -12.43
N GLU A 121 0.80 5.55 -13.64
CA GLU A 121 1.09 4.29 -14.31
C GLU A 121 2.53 3.87 -14.03
N PHE A 122 2.79 2.57 -14.14
CA PHE A 122 4.13 2.00 -13.97
C PHE A 122 4.31 0.77 -14.88
N SER A 123 5.57 0.44 -15.18
CA SER A 123 5.92 -0.69 -16.05
C SER A 123 6.36 -1.95 -15.30
N GLY A 124 6.51 -1.87 -13.97
CA GLY A 124 6.92 -2.99 -13.13
C GLY A 124 5.88 -4.12 -13.07
N ALA A 125 6.37 -5.34 -12.86
CA ALA A 125 5.52 -6.51 -12.65
C ALA A 125 4.99 -6.57 -11.21
N VAL A 126 3.78 -7.11 -11.02
CA VAL A 126 3.13 -7.23 -9.70
C VAL A 126 3.06 -8.68 -9.20
N ASP A 127 3.72 -9.63 -9.86
CA ASP A 127 3.62 -11.06 -9.54
C ASP A 127 4.13 -11.37 -8.12
N GLN A 128 5.23 -10.72 -7.72
CA GLN A 128 5.79 -10.87 -6.36
C GLN A 128 4.82 -10.32 -5.32
N LEU A 129 4.28 -9.11 -5.55
CA LEU A 129 3.28 -8.51 -4.66
C LEU A 129 2.05 -9.40 -4.53
N ARG A 130 1.53 -9.93 -5.65
CA ARG A 130 0.40 -10.87 -5.65
C ARG A 130 0.70 -12.08 -4.78
N ALA A 131 1.87 -12.70 -4.94
CA ALA A 131 2.28 -13.82 -4.11
C ALA A 131 2.39 -13.45 -2.62
N SER A 132 2.96 -12.28 -2.30
CA SER A 132 3.10 -11.75 -0.94
C SER A 132 1.74 -11.56 -0.25
N VAL A 133 0.71 -11.17 -1.00
CA VAL A 133 -0.68 -11.05 -0.49
C VAL A 133 -1.54 -12.29 -0.76
N ARG A 134 -0.94 -13.41 -1.15
CA ARG A 134 -1.60 -14.71 -1.40
C ARG A 134 -2.67 -14.67 -2.51
N LEU A 135 -2.56 -13.73 -3.43
CA LEU A 135 -3.27 -13.75 -4.71
C LEU A 135 -2.48 -14.67 -5.67
N ARG A 136 -3.17 -15.65 -6.25
CA ARG A 136 -2.62 -16.53 -7.27
C ARG A 136 -2.99 -16.03 -8.66
#